data_AF-A0A838S3J6-F1
#
_entry.id   AF-A0A838S3J6-F1
#
_cell.length_a   1.000
_cell.length_b   1.000
_cell.length_c   1.000
_cell.angle_alpha   90.00
_cell.angle_beta   90.00
_cell.angle_gamma   90.00
#
_symmetry.space_group_name_H-M   'P 1'
#
loop_
_entity.id
_entity.type
_entity.pdbx_description
1 polymer ?
#
loop_
_entity_poly.entity_id
_entity_poly.type
_entity_poly.pdbx_seq_one_letter_code
_entity_poly.pdbx_strand_id
1 'polypeptide(L)'
;MKAEEPRAGSSIKADAHTHASGTTSDTGTEPVDPYAATDPNLGPGEQASARDTTEGRVYTVTGGDWDTLLDDSQHDERIVINMGPQHPSTHGVLRLVLELEGEVVTQARSVIGYLHTGIEKNCEYRTWTQGVTFVTRADYLAPLHNEAAYCLATERLLGVEAPRRAQVIRVLLMELNRISSHMVALATGGMELGALTAMTSGFREREEVLHALEFLTGLRMNHAFIRPGGLVQDLPEG
;
A
#
# COMPACT_ATOMS: atom_id res chain seq x y z
N MET A 1 66.16 24.36 35.97
CA MET A 1 66.71 23.30 36.84
C MET A 1 65.54 22.58 37.50
N LYS A 2 65.05 21.45 36.92
CA LYS A 2 63.95 20.58 37.44
C LYS A 2 62.59 21.31 37.73
N ALA A 3 61.42 20.70 37.86
CA ALA A 3 60.75 19.55 37.21
C ALA A 3 59.22 19.65 37.57
N GLU A 4 58.26 18.78 37.22
CA GLU A 4 58.19 17.51 36.46
C GLU A 4 56.74 17.34 35.89
N GLU A 5 56.45 16.31 35.10
CA GLU A 5 55.10 15.89 34.60
C GLU A 5 54.71 14.54 35.31
N PRO A 6 53.62 13.76 35.01
CA PRO A 6 52.38 13.98 34.24
C PRO A 6 51.08 13.39 34.90
N ARG A 7 50.05 13.20 34.06
CA ARG A 7 48.71 12.59 34.22
C ARG A 7 48.63 11.24 34.97
N ALA A 8 47.42 10.92 35.46
CA ALA A 8 46.96 9.55 35.71
C ALA A 8 45.59 9.29 35.06
N GLY A 9 45.48 8.19 34.31
CA GLY A 9 44.20 7.56 33.93
C GLY A 9 44.03 6.24 34.68
N SER A 10 42.82 5.68 34.71
CA SER A 10 42.56 4.39 35.35
C SER A 10 41.70 3.50 34.45
N SER A 11 42.26 2.35 34.08
CA SER A 11 41.57 1.25 33.41
C SER A 11 41.34 0.13 34.42
N ILE A 12 40.14 -0.46 34.44
CA ILE A 12 39.87 -1.69 35.18
C ILE A 12 39.40 -2.76 34.20
N LYS A 13 40.09 -3.90 34.19
CA LYS A 13 39.66 -5.15 33.54
C LYS A 13 39.15 -6.12 34.59
N ALA A 14 38.15 -6.92 34.18
CA ALA A 14 37.81 -8.30 34.55
C ALA A 14 38.19 -8.86 35.93
N ASP A 15 37.26 -9.60 36.52
CA ASP A 15 37.47 -11.05 36.70
C ASP A 15 36.14 -11.81 36.79
N ALA A 16 36.19 -13.10 36.46
CA ALA A 16 35.01 -13.96 36.30
C ALA A 16 34.85 -14.93 37.49
N HIS A 17 33.60 -15.22 37.88
CA HIS A 17 33.29 -16.36 38.74
C HIS A 17 32.04 -17.11 38.30
N THR A 18 32.26 -18.34 37.84
CA THR A 18 31.25 -19.37 37.61
C THR A 18 30.86 -20.01 38.94
N HIS A 19 29.56 -20.16 39.24
CA HIS A 19 29.06 -21.23 40.11
C HIS A 19 27.61 -21.60 39.72
N ALA A 20 27.22 -22.84 40.01
CA ALA A 20 26.12 -23.52 39.33
C ALA A 20 24.94 -23.92 40.24
N SER A 21 23.82 -24.21 39.58
CA SER A 21 22.66 -25.01 40.00
C SER A 21 21.79 -24.53 41.17
N GLY A 22 20.49 -24.41 40.88
CA GLY A 22 19.41 -24.22 41.85
C GLY A 22 18.06 -24.21 41.14
N THR A 23 17.50 -25.39 40.85
CA THR A 23 16.18 -25.53 40.20
C THR A 23 15.05 -25.23 41.18
N THR A 24 14.19 -24.27 40.84
CA THR A 24 12.83 -24.15 41.38
C THR A 24 11.86 -23.91 40.24
N SER A 25 10.85 -24.76 40.13
CA SER A 25 9.76 -24.68 39.15
C SER A 25 8.85 -23.49 39.45
N ASP A 26 8.55 -22.68 38.44
CA ASP A 26 7.36 -21.82 38.42
C ASP A 26 6.61 -22.02 37.10
N THR A 27 5.31 -22.22 37.19
CA THR A 27 4.41 -22.53 36.08
C THR A 27 3.71 -21.26 35.64
N GLY A 28 4.35 -20.49 34.75
CA GLY A 28 3.83 -19.25 34.18
C GLY A 28 3.50 -19.39 32.69
N THR A 29 2.21 -19.31 32.37
CA THR A 29 1.60 -19.40 31.03
C THR A 29 2.34 -18.61 29.93
N GLU A 30 2.63 -19.25 28.79
CA GLU A 30 3.12 -18.53 27.60
C GLU A 30 2.04 -17.61 27.00
N PRO A 31 2.42 -16.49 26.34
CA PRO A 31 1.47 -15.55 25.77
C PRO A 31 0.76 -16.16 24.55
N VAL A 32 -0.52 -16.48 24.71
CA VAL A 32 -1.38 -17.00 23.63
C VAL A 32 -1.74 -15.86 22.67
N ASP A 33 -1.43 -16.03 21.38
CA ASP A 33 -1.84 -15.09 20.32
C ASP A 33 -3.37 -15.13 20.15
N PRO A 34 -4.09 -14.02 20.39
CA PRO A 34 -5.55 -13.97 20.26
C PRO A 34 -6.06 -14.01 18.81
N TYR A 35 -5.17 -14.00 17.81
CA TYR A 35 -5.52 -14.11 16.38
C TYR A 35 -5.16 -15.46 15.75
N ALA A 36 -4.71 -16.43 16.55
CA ALA A 36 -4.47 -17.80 16.09
C ALA A 36 -5.79 -18.49 15.68
N ALA A 37 -6.19 -18.32 14.42
CA ALA A 37 -7.26 -19.08 13.80
C ALA A 37 -6.81 -20.55 13.68
N THR A 38 -7.24 -21.39 14.62
CA THR A 38 -6.96 -22.82 14.59
C THR A 38 -7.74 -23.48 13.46
N ASP A 39 -7.03 -23.93 12.41
CA ASP A 39 -7.57 -24.89 11.46
C ASP A 39 -7.97 -26.15 12.25
N PRO A 40 -9.23 -26.61 12.17
CA PRO A 40 -9.71 -27.74 12.97
C PRO A 40 -9.04 -29.08 12.66
N ASN A 41 -8.16 -29.17 11.65
CA ASN A 41 -7.38 -30.37 11.33
C ASN A 41 -5.91 -30.34 11.78
N LEU A 42 -5.39 -29.22 12.32
CA LEU A 42 -3.98 -29.11 12.73
C LEU A 42 -3.81 -29.32 14.25
N GLY A 43 -2.81 -30.11 14.65
CA GLY A 43 -2.50 -30.35 16.05
C GLY A 43 -1.95 -29.08 16.75
N PRO A 44 -2.09 -28.96 18.09
CA PRO A 44 -1.51 -27.82 18.81
C PRO A 44 0.02 -27.81 18.67
N GLY A 45 0.54 -26.77 18.00
CA GLY A 45 1.95 -26.61 17.67
C GLY A 45 2.34 -27.05 16.25
N GLU A 46 1.41 -27.60 15.47
CA GLU A 46 1.64 -27.99 14.08
C GLU A 46 1.41 -26.78 13.15
N GLN A 47 2.42 -26.45 12.33
CA GLN A 47 2.34 -25.35 11.37
C GLN A 47 1.89 -25.89 10.01
N ALA A 48 1.07 -25.11 9.28
CA ALA A 48 0.55 -25.52 7.98
C ALA A 48 1.69 -25.86 7.00
N SER A 49 1.66 -27.06 6.42
CA SER A 49 2.70 -27.50 5.50
C SER A 49 2.76 -26.63 4.24
N ALA A 50 3.98 -26.30 3.82
CA ALA A 50 4.22 -25.54 2.59
C ALA A 50 3.63 -26.27 1.37
N ARG A 51 3.07 -25.51 0.44
CA ARG A 51 2.54 -26.02 -0.84
C ARG A 51 3.29 -25.34 -1.97
N ASP A 52 3.85 -26.13 -2.88
CA ASP A 52 4.45 -25.61 -4.09
C ASP A 52 3.36 -25.06 -5.03
N THR A 53 3.50 -23.80 -5.41
CA THR A 53 2.67 -23.14 -6.41
C THR A 53 3.16 -23.48 -7.83
N THR A 54 2.25 -23.50 -8.80
CA THR A 54 2.59 -23.64 -10.23
C THR A 54 3.29 -22.41 -10.82
N GLU A 55 3.32 -21.31 -10.07
CA GLU A 55 4.14 -20.13 -10.32
C GLU A 55 5.31 -20.12 -9.32
N GLY A 56 6.48 -19.60 -9.74
CA GLY A 56 7.73 -19.73 -9.00
C GLY A 56 7.72 -19.13 -7.59
N ARG A 57 8.74 -19.49 -6.79
CA ARG A 57 8.86 -19.21 -5.34
C ARG A 57 8.35 -17.80 -4.95
N VAL A 58 7.17 -17.77 -4.32
CA VAL A 58 6.56 -16.56 -3.76
C VAL A 58 7.14 -16.31 -2.37
N TYR A 59 7.76 -15.15 -2.17
CA TYR A 59 8.31 -14.73 -0.88
C TYR A 59 7.28 -13.88 -0.12
N THR A 60 6.87 -14.30 1.07
CA THR A 60 5.95 -13.56 1.94
C THR A 60 6.70 -12.70 2.97
N VAL A 61 6.09 -11.59 3.37
CA VAL A 61 6.73 -10.48 4.11
C VAL A 61 7.15 -10.83 5.56
N THR A 62 6.81 -12.01 6.05
CA THR A 62 7.08 -12.46 7.44
C THR A 62 8.28 -13.41 7.59
N GLY A 63 8.79 -14.00 6.49
CA GLY A 63 9.97 -14.87 6.53
C GLY A 63 11.26 -14.07 6.60
N GLY A 64 12.11 -14.34 7.60
CA GLY A 64 13.43 -13.71 7.76
C GLY A 64 14.50 -14.21 6.78
N ASP A 65 14.10 -14.76 5.63
CA ASP A 65 14.91 -15.61 4.74
C ASP A 65 15.97 -14.84 3.91
N TRP A 66 16.40 -13.68 4.39
CA TRP A 66 17.38 -12.80 3.75
C TRP A 66 18.73 -13.51 3.50
N ASP A 67 19.13 -14.38 4.42
CA ASP A 67 20.37 -15.16 4.31
C ASP A 67 20.37 -16.05 3.05
N THR A 68 19.20 -16.54 2.61
CA THR A 68 19.07 -17.36 1.39
C THR A 68 19.22 -16.57 0.08
N LEU A 69 19.24 -15.23 0.15
CA LEU A 69 19.47 -14.35 -1.00
C LEU A 69 20.92 -13.82 -1.05
N LEU A 70 21.69 -13.97 0.04
CA LEU A 70 23.07 -13.49 0.15
C LEU A 70 24.11 -14.55 -0.25
N ASP A 71 23.72 -15.83 -0.26
CA ASP A 71 24.66 -16.95 -0.44
C ASP A 71 25.08 -17.20 -1.91
N ASP A 72 24.40 -16.59 -2.89
CA ASP A 72 24.67 -16.75 -4.34
C ASP A 72 25.85 -15.87 -4.83
N SER A 73 26.87 -15.74 -3.98
CA SER A 73 27.96 -14.76 -4.04
C SER A 73 29.10 -15.12 -5.02
N GLN A 74 28.78 -15.60 -6.23
CA GLN A 74 29.76 -15.82 -7.31
C GLN A 74 29.93 -14.63 -8.28
N HIS A 75 29.39 -13.47 -7.95
CA HIS A 75 29.55 -12.23 -8.73
C HIS A 75 29.99 -11.06 -7.82
N ASP A 76 31.27 -10.68 -7.91
CA ASP A 76 31.95 -9.71 -7.01
C ASP A 76 31.38 -8.26 -7.02
N GLU A 77 30.44 -7.93 -7.92
CA GLU A 77 29.93 -6.56 -8.10
C GLU A 77 28.40 -6.42 -7.94
N ARG A 78 27.71 -7.43 -7.38
CA ARG A 78 26.25 -7.36 -7.15
C ARG A 78 25.90 -6.62 -5.86
N ILE A 79 25.05 -5.59 -5.97
CA ILE A 79 24.57 -4.78 -4.85
C ILE A 79 23.06 -4.92 -4.72
N VAL A 80 22.56 -5.21 -3.51
CA VAL A 80 21.13 -5.19 -3.20
C VAL A 80 20.76 -3.86 -2.55
N ILE A 81 19.88 -3.08 -3.19
CA ILE A 81 19.37 -1.81 -2.68
C ILE A 81 17.88 -1.93 -2.34
N ASN A 82 17.50 -1.42 -1.17
CA ASN A 82 16.12 -1.36 -0.71
C ASN A 82 15.58 0.08 -0.84
N MET A 83 14.74 0.34 -1.84
CA MET A 83 14.11 1.64 -2.09
C MET A 83 12.70 1.68 -1.49
N GLY A 84 12.39 2.71 -0.69
CA GLY A 84 11.11 2.85 0.00
C GLY A 84 11.11 2.28 1.42
N PRO A 85 9.95 2.23 2.12
CA PRO A 85 8.61 2.58 1.64
C PRO A 85 8.29 4.09 1.67
N GLN A 86 9.18 4.94 2.19
CA GLN A 86 9.04 6.40 2.22
C GLN A 86 10.06 7.11 1.30
N HIS A 87 10.19 6.67 0.06
CA HIS A 87 11.02 7.36 -0.93
C HIS A 87 10.15 8.34 -1.74
N PRO A 88 10.56 9.59 -2.01
CA PRO A 88 9.70 10.56 -2.71
C PRO A 88 9.14 10.05 -4.05
N SER A 89 9.97 9.37 -4.83
CA SER A 89 9.63 8.81 -6.15
C SER A 89 8.71 7.58 -6.13
N THR A 90 8.27 7.08 -4.96
CA THR A 90 7.34 5.93 -4.90
C THR A 90 5.86 6.33 -4.93
N HIS A 91 5.56 7.65 -4.99
CA HIS A 91 4.21 8.22 -5.15
C HIS A 91 3.11 7.55 -4.31
N GLY A 92 3.45 7.21 -3.07
CA GLY A 92 2.68 6.31 -2.23
C GLY A 92 3.62 5.37 -1.48
N VAL A 93 3.03 4.33 -0.89
CA VAL A 93 3.74 3.38 -0.03
C VAL A 93 4.10 2.11 -0.80
N LEU A 94 5.20 2.19 -1.56
CA LEU A 94 5.76 1.09 -2.35
C LEU A 94 7.22 0.88 -1.92
N ARG A 95 7.62 -0.39 -1.77
CA ARG A 95 9.00 -0.79 -1.51
C ARG A 95 9.50 -1.64 -2.66
N LEU A 96 10.66 -1.30 -3.21
CA LEU A 96 11.35 -2.04 -4.26
C LEU A 96 12.67 -2.58 -3.71
N VAL A 97 12.86 -3.89 -3.77
CA VAL A 97 14.15 -4.53 -3.53
C VAL A 97 14.80 -4.75 -4.90
N LEU A 98 15.87 -4.01 -5.15
CA LEU A 98 16.59 -3.97 -6.42
C LEU A 98 17.92 -4.69 -6.28
N GLU A 99 18.24 -5.53 -7.25
CA GLU A 99 19.56 -6.13 -7.44
C GLU A 99 20.22 -5.42 -8.62
N LEU A 100 21.45 -4.96 -8.40
CA LEU A 100 22.19 -4.11 -9.32
C LEU A 100 23.55 -4.74 -9.63
N GLU A 101 23.96 -4.65 -10.88
CA GLU A 101 25.34 -4.88 -11.34
C GLU A 101 25.84 -3.56 -11.94
N GLY A 102 26.64 -2.81 -11.17
CA GLY A 102 26.94 -1.41 -11.46
C GLY A 102 25.67 -0.53 -11.51
N GLU A 103 25.41 0.07 -12.66
CA GLU A 103 24.22 0.90 -12.91
C GLU A 103 23.02 0.09 -13.47
N VAL A 104 23.19 -1.21 -13.78
CA VAL A 104 22.17 -2.03 -14.41
C VAL A 104 21.34 -2.78 -13.37
N VAL A 105 20.02 -2.61 -13.40
CA VAL A 105 19.08 -3.42 -12.61
C VAL A 105 18.99 -4.81 -13.23
N THR A 106 19.52 -5.81 -12.53
CA THR A 106 19.44 -7.23 -12.95
C THR A 106 18.12 -7.86 -12.49
N GLN A 107 17.59 -7.43 -11.34
CA GLN A 107 16.34 -7.92 -10.78
C GLN A 107 15.63 -6.81 -9.98
N ALA A 108 14.30 -6.72 -10.09
CA ALA A 108 13.48 -5.82 -9.28
C ALA A 108 12.31 -6.58 -8.66
N ARG A 109 12.23 -6.59 -7.33
CA ARG A 109 11.15 -7.24 -6.57
C ARG A 109 10.29 -6.17 -5.88
N SER A 110 9.00 -6.13 -6.25
CA SER A 110 8.05 -5.18 -5.68
C SER A 110 7.37 -5.77 -4.43
N VAL A 111 7.55 -5.10 -3.29
CA VAL A 111 6.88 -5.42 -2.03
C VAL A 111 5.68 -4.48 -1.88
N ILE A 112 4.49 -5.04 -2.09
CA ILE A 112 3.20 -4.35 -2.03
C ILE A 112 2.42 -4.73 -0.76
N GLY A 113 1.24 -4.13 -0.57
CA GLY A 113 0.32 -4.47 0.52
C GLY A 113 0.34 -3.50 1.71
N TYR A 114 1.26 -2.54 1.76
CA TYR A 114 1.30 -1.51 2.81
C TYR A 114 0.03 -0.65 2.92
N LEU A 115 -0.74 -0.54 1.83
CA LEU A 115 -2.05 0.14 1.79
C LEU A 115 -3.23 -0.85 1.68
N HIS A 116 -3.02 -2.14 1.97
CA HIS A 116 -4.10 -3.12 1.94
C HIS A 116 -5.08 -2.88 3.09
N THR A 117 -6.29 -2.44 2.76
CA THR A 117 -7.35 -2.10 3.72
C THR A 117 -8.53 -3.09 3.70
N GLY A 118 -8.43 -4.18 2.93
CA GLY A 118 -9.48 -5.20 2.85
C GLY A 118 -10.82 -4.69 2.31
N ILE A 119 -10.81 -3.81 1.30
CA ILE A 119 -12.04 -3.24 0.70
C ILE A 119 -13.02 -4.33 0.27
N GLU A 120 -12.54 -5.39 -0.39
CA GLU A 120 -13.34 -6.54 -0.83
C GLU A 120 -14.01 -7.24 0.35
N LYS A 121 -13.23 -7.54 1.41
CA LYS A 121 -13.76 -8.18 2.62
C LYS A 121 -14.77 -7.29 3.35
N ASN A 122 -14.58 -5.98 3.35
CA ASN A 122 -15.57 -5.04 3.86
C ASN A 122 -16.87 -5.09 3.04
N CYS A 123 -16.79 -5.21 1.72
CA CYS A 123 -17.97 -5.26 0.85
C CYS A 123 -18.86 -6.49 1.11
N GLU A 124 -18.32 -7.62 1.56
CA GLU A 124 -19.11 -8.80 1.95
C GLU A 124 -20.14 -8.50 3.07
N TYR A 125 -19.80 -7.60 4.00
CA TYR A 125 -20.64 -7.24 5.16
C TYR A 125 -21.42 -5.93 4.95
N ARG A 126 -21.61 -5.49 3.70
CA ARG A 126 -22.25 -4.23 3.35
C ARG A 126 -23.31 -4.44 2.28
N THR A 127 -24.38 -3.64 2.33
CA THR A 127 -25.36 -3.64 1.24
C THR A 127 -24.71 -3.11 -0.04
N TRP A 128 -25.24 -3.45 -1.21
CA TRP A 128 -24.69 -2.93 -2.48
C TRP A 128 -24.70 -1.40 -2.55
N THR A 129 -25.71 -0.76 -1.96
CA THR A 129 -25.75 0.70 -1.82
C THR A 129 -24.63 1.26 -0.93
N GLN A 130 -24.23 0.54 0.13
CA GLN A 130 -23.11 0.90 0.99
C GLN A 130 -21.74 0.59 0.35
N GLY A 131 -21.61 -0.49 -0.43
CA GLY A 131 -20.35 -0.89 -1.07
C GLY A 131 -19.70 0.22 -1.91
N VAL A 132 -20.52 1.06 -2.56
CA VAL A 132 -20.08 2.26 -3.30
C VAL A 132 -19.13 3.16 -2.49
N THR A 133 -19.38 3.37 -1.19
CA THR A 133 -18.57 4.29 -0.36
C THR A 133 -17.21 3.71 0.02
N PHE A 134 -16.99 2.41 -0.22
CA PHE A 134 -15.69 1.75 -0.10
C PHE A 134 -14.96 1.74 -1.45
N VAL A 135 -15.61 1.29 -2.53
CA VAL A 135 -14.96 1.17 -3.85
C VAL A 135 -14.56 2.51 -4.48
N THR A 136 -15.24 3.61 -4.14
CA THR A 136 -14.80 4.97 -4.53
C THR A 136 -13.34 5.26 -4.15
N ARG A 137 -12.82 4.59 -3.10
CA ARG A 137 -11.45 4.76 -2.58
C ARG A 137 -10.42 3.79 -3.17
N ALA A 138 -10.82 2.87 -4.05
CA ALA A 138 -9.92 1.84 -4.58
C ALA A 138 -8.82 2.43 -5.48
N ASP A 139 -9.21 3.31 -6.40
CA ASP A 139 -8.32 4.29 -7.04
C ASP A 139 -8.81 5.69 -6.65
N TYR A 140 -8.01 6.40 -5.84
CA TYR A 140 -8.32 7.73 -5.33
C TYR A 140 -8.16 8.84 -6.39
N LEU A 141 -7.55 8.57 -7.54
CA LEU A 141 -7.49 9.49 -8.68
C LEU A 141 -8.71 9.35 -9.60
N ALA A 142 -9.28 8.14 -9.71
CA ALA A 142 -10.45 7.85 -10.54
C ALA A 142 -11.71 7.37 -9.77
N PRO A 143 -12.11 8.00 -8.64
CA PRO A 143 -13.21 7.52 -7.78
C PRO A 143 -14.52 7.26 -8.53
N LEU A 144 -14.89 8.14 -9.46
CA LEU A 144 -16.15 8.04 -10.22
C LEU A 144 -16.14 6.86 -11.22
N HIS A 145 -14.97 6.44 -11.70
CA HIS A 145 -14.86 5.25 -12.54
C HIS A 145 -15.06 3.97 -11.71
N ASN A 146 -14.53 3.92 -10.49
CA ASN A 146 -14.74 2.78 -9.58
C ASN A 146 -16.21 2.65 -9.17
N GLU A 147 -16.84 3.77 -8.81
CA GLU A 147 -18.28 3.82 -8.52
C GLU A 147 -19.10 3.36 -9.72
N ALA A 148 -18.81 3.85 -10.93
CA ALA A 148 -19.49 3.46 -12.15
C ALA A 148 -19.31 1.97 -12.48
N ALA A 149 -18.09 1.44 -12.41
CA ALA A 149 -17.81 0.02 -12.68
C ALA A 149 -18.58 -0.90 -11.73
N TYR A 150 -18.58 -0.60 -10.43
CA TYR A 150 -19.31 -1.33 -9.41
C TYR A 150 -20.84 -1.24 -9.59
N CYS A 151 -21.36 -0.04 -9.88
CA CYS A 151 -22.79 0.15 -10.10
C CYS A 151 -23.27 -0.54 -11.38
N LEU A 152 -22.51 -0.47 -12.47
CA LEU A 152 -22.82 -1.16 -13.73
C LEU A 152 -22.79 -2.69 -13.58
N ALA A 153 -21.87 -3.24 -12.77
CA ALA A 153 -21.87 -4.66 -12.44
C ALA A 153 -23.14 -5.05 -11.66
N THR A 154 -23.51 -4.24 -10.66
CA THR A 154 -24.72 -4.44 -9.84
C THR A 154 -26.01 -4.32 -10.67
N GLU A 155 -26.09 -3.35 -11.57
CA GLU A 155 -27.22 -3.12 -12.47
C GLU A 155 -27.41 -4.28 -13.45
N ARG A 156 -26.31 -4.82 -14.01
CA ARG A 156 -26.33 -6.01 -14.87
C ARG A 156 -26.81 -7.26 -14.12
N LEU A 157 -26.40 -7.45 -12.87
CA LEU A 157 -26.86 -8.57 -12.02
C LEU A 157 -28.35 -8.46 -11.68
N LEU A 158 -28.88 -7.24 -11.56
CA LEU A 158 -30.29 -6.98 -11.30
C LEU A 158 -31.18 -6.92 -12.55
N GLY A 159 -30.59 -6.83 -13.75
CA GLY A 159 -31.33 -6.62 -14.98
C GLY A 159 -32.03 -5.26 -15.08
N VAL A 160 -31.48 -4.23 -14.42
CA VAL A 160 -32.05 -2.86 -14.42
C VAL A 160 -31.18 -1.89 -15.21
N GLU A 161 -31.80 -0.90 -15.84
CA GLU A 161 -31.10 0.16 -16.56
C GLU A 161 -31.33 1.53 -15.89
N ALA A 162 -30.25 2.28 -15.64
CA ALA A 162 -30.34 3.63 -15.10
C ALA A 162 -30.97 4.61 -16.13
N PRO A 163 -31.76 5.62 -15.70
CA PRO A 163 -32.37 6.59 -16.61
C PRO A 163 -31.38 7.27 -17.55
N ARG A 164 -31.79 7.58 -18.78
CA ARG A 164 -30.90 8.15 -19.82
C ARG A 164 -30.15 9.42 -19.36
N ARG A 165 -30.80 10.30 -18.59
CA ARG A 165 -30.16 11.48 -17.99
C ARG A 165 -29.02 11.10 -17.03
N ALA A 166 -29.24 10.12 -16.15
CA ALA A 166 -28.21 9.61 -15.25
C ALA A 166 -27.04 8.97 -16.02
N GLN A 167 -27.28 8.24 -17.11
CA GLN A 167 -26.22 7.70 -17.97
C GLN A 167 -25.33 8.81 -18.55
N VAL A 168 -25.93 9.88 -19.07
CA VAL A 168 -25.18 11.01 -19.64
C VAL A 168 -24.36 11.74 -18.58
N ILE A 169 -24.94 11.98 -17.39
CA ILE A 169 -24.24 12.60 -16.27
C ILE A 169 -23.09 11.72 -15.76
N ARG A 170 -23.27 10.39 -15.66
CA ARG A 170 -22.19 9.45 -15.32
C ARG A 170 -21.00 9.60 -16.27
N VAL A 171 -21.25 9.67 -17.58
CA VAL A 171 -20.19 9.90 -18.58
C VAL A 171 -19.53 11.25 -18.33
N LEU A 172 -20.30 12.35 -18.25
CA LEU A 172 -19.76 13.69 -17.98
C LEU A 172 -18.83 13.73 -16.75
N LEU A 173 -19.26 13.15 -15.63
CA LEU A 173 -18.49 13.09 -14.38
C LEU A 173 -17.22 12.22 -14.53
N MET A 174 -17.30 11.08 -15.22
CA MET A 174 -16.13 10.25 -15.53
C MET A 174 -15.14 10.97 -16.45
N GLU A 175 -15.60 11.69 -17.48
CA GLU A 175 -14.74 12.46 -18.39
C GLU A 175 -13.96 13.55 -17.63
N LEU A 176 -14.65 14.33 -16.78
CA LEU A 176 -14.02 15.33 -15.90
C LEU A 176 -13.00 14.68 -14.95
N ASN A 177 -13.39 13.59 -14.29
CA ASN A 177 -12.51 12.88 -13.37
C ASN A 177 -11.29 12.24 -14.08
N ARG A 178 -11.45 11.78 -15.33
CA ARG A 178 -10.31 11.30 -16.14
C ARG A 178 -9.32 12.43 -16.40
N ILE A 179 -9.78 13.63 -16.75
CA ILE A 179 -8.92 14.81 -16.94
C ILE A 179 -8.16 15.11 -15.65
N SER A 180 -8.84 15.15 -14.50
CA SER A 180 -8.21 15.35 -13.18
C SER A 180 -7.15 14.29 -12.86
N SER A 181 -7.41 13.01 -13.16
CA SER A 181 -6.45 11.91 -12.99
C SER A 181 -5.22 12.05 -13.90
N HIS A 182 -5.42 12.37 -15.18
CA HIS A 182 -4.31 12.56 -16.13
C HIS A 182 -3.49 13.81 -15.82
N MET A 183 -4.10 14.87 -15.27
CA MET A 183 -3.37 16.02 -14.75
C MET A 183 -2.43 15.64 -13.60
N VAL A 184 -2.82 14.71 -12.72
CA VAL A 184 -1.88 14.18 -11.70
C VAL A 184 -0.76 13.39 -12.36
N ALA A 185 -1.07 12.45 -13.26
CA ALA A 185 -0.07 11.62 -13.93
C ALA A 185 1.00 12.46 -14.67
N LEU A 186 0.58 13.52 -15.36
CA LEU A 186 1.48 14.46 -16.05
C LEU A 186 2.23 15.36 -15.07
N ALA A 187 1.58 15.85 -14.02
CA ALA A 187 2.19 16.71 -12.99
C ALA A 187 3.30 15.99 -12.22
N THR A 188 3.02 14.78 -11.73
CA THR A 188 3.99 14.00 -10.95
C THR A 188 5.03 13.35 -11.85
N GLY A 189 4.66 12.83 -13.02
CA GLY A 189 5.61 12.35 -14.03
C GLY A 189 6.59 13.44 -14.48
N GLY A 190 6.13 14.69 -14.60
CA GLY A 190 7.00 15.85 -14.82
C GLY A 190 7.95 16.11 -13.64
N MET A 191 7.47 16.01 -12.39
CA MET A 191 8.29 16.17 -11.19
C MET A 191 9.42 15.14 -11.10
N GLU A 192 9.15 13.87 -11.39
CA GLU A 192 10.17 12.79 -11.35
C GLU A 192 11.25 12.95 -12.43
N LEU A 193 10.93 13.64 -13.54
CA LEU A 193 11.90 14.08 -14.55
C LEU A 193 12.61 15.41 -14.19
N GLY A 194 12.35 15.96 -12.99
CA GLY A 194 12.92 17.22 -12.49
C GLY A 194 12.15 18.49 -12.86
N ALA A 195 11.06 18.40 -13.61
CA ALA A 195 10.28 19.55 -14.10
C ALA A 195 9.22 20.04 -13.10
N LEU A 196 9.66 20.67 -12.00
CA LEU A 196 8.79 21.22 -10.95
C LEU A 196 7.66 22.13 -11.46
N THR A 197 7.90 22.91 -12.54
CA THR A 197 6.89 23.77 -13.16
C THR A 197 5.72 22.99 -13.78
N ALA A 198 5.96 21.76 -14.27
CA ALA A 198 4.90 20.90 -14.77
C ALA A 198 3.98 20.44 -13.63
N MET A 199 4.56 20.14 -12.45
CA MET A 199 3.80 19.76 -11.26
C MET A 199 2.87 20.89 -10.79
N THR A 200 3.42 22.09 -10.57
CA THR A 200 2.64 23.23 -10.05
C THR A 200 1.59 23.71 -11.03
N SER A 201 1.89 23.67 -12.33
CA SER A 201 0.92 24.02 -13.38
C SER A 201 -0.19 22.98 -13.50
N GLY A 202 0.15 21.69 -13.52
CA GLY A 202 -0.83 20.59 -13.60
C GLY A 202 -1.74 20.53 -12.38
N PHE A 203 -1.22 20.82 -11.18
CA PHE A 203 -2.05 20.90 -9.97
C PHE A 203 -2.94 22.15 -9.94
N ARG A 204 -2.50 23.30 -10.49
CA ARG A 204 -3.36 24.49 -10.65
C ARG A 204 -4.52 24.21 -11.62
N GLU A 205 -4.27 23.60 -12.77
CA GLU A 205 -5.34 23.26 -13.72
C GLU A 205 -6.27 22.16 -13.17
N ARG A 206 -5.73 21.21 -12.40
CA ARG A 206 -6.53 20.19 -11.71
C ARG A 206 -7.51 20.79 -10.71
N GLU A 207 -7.13 21.88 -10.04
CA GLU A 207 -7.94 22.56 -9.04
C GLU A 207 -9.28 23.06 -9.62
N GLU A 208 -9.28 23.58 -10.84
CA GLU A 208 -10.51 23.99 -11.54
C GLU A 208 -11.45 22.80 -11.81
N VAL A 209 -10.89 21.64 -12.15
CA VAL A 209 -11.68 20.40 -12.31
C VAL A 209 -12.23 19.91 -10.96
N LEU A 210 -11.49 20.10 -9.86
CA LEU A 210 -11.99 19.79 -8.52
C LEU A 210 -13.10 20.74 -8.08
N HIS A 211 -13.03 22.04 -8.40
CA HIS A 211 -14.12 22.98 -8.15
C HIS A 211 -15.39 22.60 -8.92
N ALA A 212 -15.26 22.20 -10.18
CA ALA A 212 -16.40 21.69 -10.95
C ALA A 212 -17.00 20.43 -10.33
N LEU A 213 -16.18 19.45 -9.92
CA LEU A 213 -16.66 18.23 -9.25
C LEU A 213 -17.29 18.51 -7.88
N GLU A 214 -16.75 19.47 -7.12
CA GLU A 214 -17.28 19.93 -5.84
C GLU A 214 -18.65 20.60 -6.01
N PHE A 215 -18.80 21.48 -6.99
CA PHE A 215 -20.10 22.09 -7.33
C PHE A 215 -21.13 21.02 -7.72
N LEU A 216 -20.77 20.07 -8.58
CA LEU A 216 -21.70 19.06 -9.11
C LEU A 216 -22.09 17.97 -8.10
N THR A 217 -21.18 17.59 -7.19
CA THR A 217 -21.36 16.44 -6.29
C THR A 217 -21.39 16.78 -4.80
N GLY A 218 -21.04 18.01 -4.42
CA GLY A 218 -20.83 18.45 -3.04
C GLY A 218 -19.49 17.99 -2.42
N LEU A 219 -18.65 17.27 -3.17
CA LEU A 219 -17.38 16.70 -2.69
C LEU A 219 -16.26 16.84 -3.72
N ARG A 220 -15.05 17.12 -3.24
CA ARG A 220 -13.84 17.26 -4.08
C ARG A 220 -13.21 15.91 -4.48
N MET A 221 -13.36 14.90 -3.63
CA MET A 221 -12.87 13.54 -3.82
C MET A 221 -13.80 12.55 -3.10
N ASN A 222 -13.76 11.26 -3.45
CA ASN A 222 -14.56 10.19 -2.83
C ASN A 222 -16.07 10.48 -2.84
N HIS A 223 -16.60 10.86 -4.02
CA HIS A 223 -17.93 11.46 -4.19
C HIS A 223 -19.07 10.54 -3.73
N ALA A 224 -18.94 9.23 -3.96
CA ALA A 224 -20.00 8.24 -3.74
C ALA A 224 -21.35 8.70 -4.33
N PHE A 225 -21.29 9.32 -5.51
CA PHE A 225 -22.38 10.04 -6.16
C PHE A 225 -23.10 9.15 -7.18
N ILE A 226 -22.35 8.25 -7.83
CA ILE A 226 -22.93 7.23 -8.71
C ILE A 226 -23.40 6.06 -7.82
N ARG A 227 -24.67 5.64 -7.97
CA ARG A 227 -25.28 4.57 -7.17
C ARG A 227 -25.99 3.56 -8.06
N PRO A 228 -26.17 2.30 -7.63
CA PRO A 228 -26.94 1.32 -8.39
C PRO A 228 -28.33 1.86 -8.71
N GLY A 229 -28.69 1.88 -10.00
CA GLY A 229 -29.93 2.47 -10.52
C GLY A 229 -29.82 3.91 -11.03
N GLY A 230 -28.72 4.64 -10.73
CA GLY A 230 -28.53 6.01 -11.24
C GLY A 230 -27.48 6.83 -10.49
N LEU A 231 -27.95 7.88 -9.82
CA LEU A 231 -27.17 8.88 -9.08
C LEU A 231 -27.84 9.12 -7.72
N VAL A 232 -27.12 9.71 -6.76
CA VAL A 232 -27.70 10.17 -5.48
C VAL A 232 -28.75 11.26 -5.71
N GLN A 233 -28.45 12.22 -6.58
CA GLN A 233 -29.28 13.39 -6.87
C GLN A 233 -29.02 13.88 -8.30
N ASP A 234 -29.86 14.78 -8.79
CA ASP A 234 -29.59 15.49 -10.05
C ASP A 234 -28.54 16.61 -9.84
N LEU A 235 -28.01 17.15 -10.93
CA LEU A 235 -27.07 18.27 -10.90
C LEU A 235 -27.76 19.57 -10.43
N PRO A 236 -27.04 20.48 -9.74
CA PRO A 236 -27.57 21.79 -9.37
C PRO A 236 -27.85 22.66 -10.60
N GLU A 237 -28.65 23.72 -10.41
CA GLU A 237 -28.83 24.77 -11.42
C GLU A 237 -27.55 25.60 -11.58
N GLY A 238 -27.10 25.78 -12.83
CA GLY A 238 -25.86 26.48 -13.20
C GLY A 238 -25.29 25.96 -14.52
#